data_AF-A0A2T2VIF1-F1
#
_entry.id   AF-A0A2T2VIF1-F1
#
_cell.length_a   1.000
_cell.length_b   1.000
_cell.length_c   1.000
_cell.angle_alpha   90.00
_cell.angle_beta   90.00
_cell.angle_gamma   90.00
#
_symmetry.space_group_name_H-M   'P 1'
#
loop_
_entity.id
_entity.type
_entity.pdbx_description
1 polymer ?
#
loop_
_entity_poly.entity_id
_entity_poly.type
_entity_poly.pdbx_seq_one_letter_code
_entity_poly.pdbx_strand_id
1 'polypeptide(L)'
;MEFLYPSFLYALSLLAIPIIIHLFNFRRYKKVLFSNVRFLREVKEETVSRSRLKNFLVLLARLLALAFLVFAFAQPYIPNQDQEVSQGAKAVSVFVDNSFSMNAAGQNQSLLQSAKRKGEEVANAYGKGDRYQMLTNDFKGKHQRLVNREQWENLLWQVEETPAVKNISTIQARQIQALNRSDASEQVAYIMSDFQESIVDELPD
;
A
#
# COMPACT_ATOMS: atom_id res chain seq x y z
N MET A 1 -13.72 6.20 -7.37
CA MET A 1 -13.48 4.79 -7.75
C MET A 1 -12.45 4.81 -8.85
N GLU A 2 -11.41 4.03 -8.69
CA GLU A 2 -10.34 3.87 -9.67
C GLU A 2 -10.32 2.42 -10.16
N PHE A 3 -9.71 2.19 -11.32
CA PHE A 3 -9.62 0.88 -11.95
C PHE A 3 -8.15 0.53 -12.12
N LEU A 4 -7.76 -0.68 -11.73
CA LEU A 4 -6.37 -1.12 -11.86
C LEU A 4 -5.97 -1.32 -13.34
N TYR A 5 -6.92 -1.76 -14.16
CA TYR A 5 -6.72 -1.98 -15.60
C TYR A 5 -7.82 -1.28 -16.41
N PRO A 6 -7.74 0.05 -16.61
CA PRO A 6 -8.79 0.83 -17.27
C PRO A 6 -8.99 0.44 -18.74
N SER A 7 -8.00 -0.17 -19.39
CA SER A 7 -8.12 -0.65 -20.77
C SER A 7 -9.20 -1.73 -20.95
N PHE A 8 -9.50 -2.51 -19.92
CA PHE A 8 -10.58 -3.52 -20.00
C PHE A 8 -11.97 -2.90 -20.13
N LEU A 9 -12.15 -1.62 -19.79
CA LEU A 9 -13.43 -0.93 -20.01
C LEU A 9 -13.81 -0.87 -21.49
N TYR A 10 -12.83 -0.87 -22.41
CA TYR A 10 -13.12 -0.96 -23.85
C TYR A 10 -13.81 -2.27 -24.23
N ALA A 11 -13.65 -3.34 -23.44
CA ALA A 11 -14.35 -4.60 -23.64
C ALA A 11 -15.87 -4.50 -23.37
N LEU A 12 -16.35 -3.43 -22.71
CA LEU A 12 -17.80 -3.17 -22.62
C LEU A 12 -18.44 -3.00 -24.00
N SER A 13 -17.67 -2.62 -25.03
CA SER A 13 -18.15 -2.57 -26.41
C SER A 13 -18.69 -3.93 -26.91
N LEU A 14 -18.22 -5.06 -26.38
CA LEU A 14 -18.74 -6.39 -26.71
C LEU A 14 -20.21 -6.58 -26.27
N LEU A 15 -20.71 -5.79 -25.31
CA LEU A 15 -22.13 -5.82 -24.93
C LEU A 15 -23.06 -5.45 -26.09
N ALA A 16 -22.55 -4.75 -27.12
CA ALA A 16 -23.31 -4.45 -28.32
C ALA A 16 -23.73 -5.72 -29.08
N ILE A 17 -22.95 -6.81 -29.02
CA ILE A 17 -23.22 -8.06 -29.76
C ILE A 17 -24.59 -8.67 -29.36
N PRO A 18 -24.86 -9.01 -28.08
CA PRO A 18 -26.15 -9.55 -27.69
C PRO A 18 -27.31 -8.57 -27.90
N ILE A 19 -27.07 -7.26 -27.80
CA ILE A 19 -28.09 -6.23 -28.07
C ILE A 19 -28.47 -6.25 -29.55
N ILE A 20 -27.49 -6.23 -30.44
CA ILE A 20 -27.68 -6.30 -31.90
C ILE A 20 -28.40 -7.60 -32.26
N ILE A 21 -27.97 -8.75 -31.74
CA ILE A 21 -28.63 -10.04 -32.00
C ILE A 21 -30.09 -10.03 -31.53
N HIS A 22 -30.38 -9.41 -30.39
CA HIS A 22 -31.74 -9.29 -29.89
C HIS A 22 -32.60 -8.36 -30.75
N LEU A 23 -32.06 -7.20 -31.15
CA LEU A 23 -32.77 -6.20 -31.97
C LEU A 23 -33.04 -6.73 -33.38
N PHE A 24 -32.05 -7.39 -33.98
CA PHE A 24 -32.14 -7.91 -35.35
C PHE A 24 -32.79 -9.28 -35.47
N ASN A 25 -33.30 -9.84 -34.36
CA ASN A 25 -34.13 -11.04 -34.25
C ASN A 25 -34.32 -11.78 -35.58
N PHE A 26 -33.30 -12.57 -36.00
CA PHE A 26 -33.18 -13.26 -37.30
C PHE A 26 -34.22 -14.38 -37.49
N ARG A 27 -35.47 -14.16 -37.08
CA ARG A 27 -36.58 -15.08 -37.23
C ARG A 27 -37.07 -15.04 -38.67
N ARG A 28 -36.79 -16.11 -39.41
CA ARG A 28 -37.54 -16.45 -40.62
C ARG A 28 -38.92 -16.96 -40.20
N TYR A 29 -39.95 -16.14 -40.34
CA TYR A 29 -41.32 -16.56 -40.10
C TYR A 29 -41.74 -17.57 -41.18
N LYS A 30 -41.96 -18.84 -40.81
CA LYS A 30 -42.66 -19.81 -41.67
C LYS A 30 -44.16 -19.61 -41.50
N LYS A 31 -44.86 -19.29 -42.59
CA LYS A 31 -46.32 -19.20 -42.61
C LYS A 31 -46.89 -20.63 -42.68
N VAL A 32 -47.80 -20.97 -41.78
CA VAL A 32 -48.57 -22.22 -41.78
C VAL A 32 -50.04 -21.85 -41.85
N LEU A 33 -50.80 -22.45 -42.77
CA LEU A 33 -52.23 -22.22 -42.96
C LEU A 33 -53.01 -23.04 -41.93
N PHE A 34 -53.90 -22.39 -41.17
CA PHE A 34 -54.72 -23.03 -40.13
C PHE A 34 -56.18 -22.55 -40.21
N SER A 35 -57.15 -23.45 -40.05
CA SER A 35 -58.57 -23.24 -40.43
C SER A 35 -59.40 -22.42 -39.43
N ASN A 36 -58.95 -22.23 -38.18
CA ASN A 36 -59.68 -21.47 -37.16
C ASN A 36 -58.73 -20.57 -36.33
N VAL A 37 -58.64 -19.29 -36.69
CA VAL A 37 -57.72 -18.29 -36.08
C VAL A 37 -58.33 -17.48 -34.92
N ARG A 38 -59.64 -17.60 -34.68
CA ARG A 38 -60.37 -16.73 -33.74
C ARG A 38 -60.04 -17.00 -32.27
N PHE A 39 -59.95 -18.27 -31.86
CA PHE A 39 -59.53 -18.66 -30.49
C PHE A 39 -58.02 -18.49 -30.25
N LEU A 40 -57.21 -18.58 -31.29
CA LEU A 40 -55.75 -18.44 -31.20
C LEU A 40 -55.31 -16.99 -30.95
N ARG A 41 -56.09 -15.98 -31.37
CA ARG A 41 -55.71 -14.57 -31.27
C ARG A 41 -55.72 -14.05 -29.83
N GLU A 42 -56.71 -14.47 -29.04
CA GLU A 42 -56.93 -14.00 -27.67
C GLU A 42 -55.88 -14.56 -26.69
N VAL A 43 -55.55 -15.86 -26.80
CA VAL A 43 -54.44 -16.49 -26.04
C VAL A 43 -53.07 -15.90 -26.43
N LYS A 44 -52.92 -15.48 -27.70
CA LYS A 44 -51.66 -14.90 -28.20
C LYS A 44 -51.39 -13.54 -27.57
N GLU A 45 -52.41 -12.70 -27.36
CA GLU A 45 -52.22 -11.37 -26.77
C GLU A 45 -51.72 -11.42 -25.32
N GLU A 46 -52.29 -12.30 -24.48
CA GLU A 46 -51.79 -12.51 -23.11
C GLU A 46 -50.38 -13.12 -23.08
N THR A 47 -50.10 -14.12 -23.94
CA THR A 47 -48.80 -14.78 -23.97
C THR A 47 -47.69 -13.83 -24.44
N VAL A 48 -48.02 -12.86 -25.30
CA VAL A 48 -47.07 -11.89 -25.86
C VAL A 48 -46.59 -10.86 -24.81
N SER A 49 -47.40 -10.48 -23.82
CA SER A 49 -46.96 -9.54 -22.77
C SER A 49 -45.97 -10.21 -21.80
N ARG A 50 -46.30 -11.40 -21.28
CA ARG A 50 -45.40 -12.20 -20.42
C ARG A 50 -44.13 -12.64 -21.13
N SER A 51 -44.22 -13.03 -22.40
CA SER A 51 -43.05 -13.41 -23.20
C SER A 51 -42.12 -12.21 -23.43
N ARG A 52 -42.66 -11.02 -23.69
CA ARG A 52 -41.86 -9.78 -23.84
C ARG A 52 -41.10 -9.44 -22.55
N LEU A 53 -41.76 -9.52 -21.39
CA LEU A 53 -41.12 -9.27 -20.11
C LEU A 53 -39.98 -10.26 -19.84
N LYS A 54 -40.23 -11.56 -20.06
CA LYS A 54 -39.22 -12.60 -19.88
C LYS A 54 -38.03 -12.40 -20.83
N ASN A 55 -38.27 -12.02 -22.08
CA ASN A 55 -37.22 -11.75 -23.05
C ASN A 55 -36.34 -10.56 -22.63
N PHE A 56 -36.94 -9.50 -22.10
CA PHE A 56 -36.20 -8.35 -21.57
C PHE A 56 -35.37 -8.72 -20.33
N LEU A 57 -35.93 -9.49 -19.39
CA LEU A 57 -35.21 -9.95 -18.21
C LEU A 57 -34.03 -10.86 -18.57
N VAL A 58 -34.21 -11.76 -19.54
CA VAL A 58 -33.12 -12.64 -20.01
C VAL A 58 -32.04 -11.84 -20.74
N LEU A 59 -32.41 -10.83 -21.52
CA LEU A 59 -31.45 -9.93 -22.15
C LEU A 59 -30.65 -9.16 -21.10
N LEU A 60 -31.34 -8.56 -20.12
CA LEU A 60 -30.72 -7.82 -19.03
C LEU A 60 -29.74 -8.70 -18.24
N ALA A 61 -30.13 -9.92 -17.90
CA ALA A 61 -29.28 -10.86 -17.18
C ALA A 61 -27.99 -11.21 -17.97
N ARG A 62 -28.09 -11.40 -19.30
CA ARG A 62 -26.90 -11.63 -20.15
C ARG A 62 -25.97 -10.43 -20.19
N LEU A 63 -26.52 -9.22 -20.27
CA LEU A 63 -25.73 -7.99 -20.28
C LEU A 63 -25.04 -7.79 -18.94
N LEU A 64 -25.75 -8.00 -17.82
CA LEU A 64 -25.17 -7.89 -16.49
C LEU A 64 -24.08 -8.94 -16.25
N ALA A 65 -24.26 -10.18 -16.69
CA ALA A 65 -23.23 -11.22 -16.55
C ALA A 65 -21.93 -10.83 -17.27
N LEU A 66 -22.04 -10.33 -18.51
CA LEU A 66 -20.88 -9.84 -19.25
C LEU A 66 -20.28 -8.57 -18.64
N ALA A 67 -21.11 -7.63 -18.19
CA ALA A 67 -20.64 -6.41 -17.54
C ALA A 67 -19.87 -6.72 -16.24
N PHE A 68 -20.38 -7.62 -15.41
CA PHE A 68 -19.70 -8.08 -14.21
C PHE A 68 -18.41 -8.83 -14.50
N LEU A 69 -18.36 -9.62 -15.59
CA LEU A 69 -17.12 -10.24 -16.03
C LEU A 69 -16.08 -9.17 -16.42
N VAL A 70 -16.47 -8.16 -17.19
CA VAL A 70 -15.58 -7.04 -17.55
C VAL A 70 -15.13 -6.28 -16.30
N PHE A 71 -16.03 -6.00 -15.36
CA PHE A 71 -15.66 -5.36 -14.09
C PHE A 71 -14.76 -6.23 -13.22
N ALA A 72 -14.93 -7.56 -13.21
CA ALA A 72 -14.05 -8.47 -12.48
C ALA A 72 -12.60 -8.38 -12.99
N PHE A 73 -12.41 -8.23 -14.32
CA PHE A 73 -11.08 -8.01 -14.90
C PHE A 73 -10.58 -6.57 -14.79
N ALA A 74 -11.46 -5.58 -14.83
CA ALA A 74 -11.09 -4.16 -14.63
C ALA A 74 -10.70 -3.85 -13.18
N GLN A 75 -11.13 -4.72 -12.24
CA GLN A 75 -10.84 -4.66 -10.80
C GLN A 75 -11.12 -3.26 -10.22
N PRO A 76 -12.40 -2.84 -10.14
CA PRO A 76 -12.76 -1.56 -9.53
C PRO A 76 -12.39 -1.58 -8.05
N TYR A 77 -11.68 -0.54 -7.62
CA TYR A 77 -11.46 -0.30 -6.21
C TYR A 77 -11.95 1.08 -5.82
N ILE A 78 -12.46 1.18 -4.60
CA ILE A 78 -12.75 2.46 -3.97
C ILE A 78 -11.45 2.81 -3.24
N PRO A 79 -10.66 3.80 -3.71
CA PRO A 79 -9.59 4.33 -2.88
C PRO A 79 -10.25 4.88 -1.61
N ASN A 80 -9.92 4.32 -0.45
CA ASN A 80 -10.27 4.96 0.81
C ASN A 80 -9.52 6.30 0.80
N GLN A 81 -10.20 7.42 1.04
CA GLN A 81 -9.49 8.70 1.19
C GLN A 81 -8.57 8.71 2.42
N ASP A 82 -8.85 7.85 3.41
CA ASP A 82 -7.95 7.55 4.54
C ASP A 82 -6.83 6.55 4.18
N GLN A 83 -6.85 6.02 2.95
CA GLN A 83 -5.79 5.25 2.32
C GLN A 83 -5.50 5.82 0.92
N GLU A 84 -5.33 7.14 0.81
CA GLU A 84 -4.10 7.55 0.12
C GLU A 84 -3.04 6.67 0.74
N VAL A 85 -2.36 5.84 -0.08
CA VAL A 85 -1.18 5.12 0.38
C VAL A 85 -0.40 6.16 1.15
N SER A 86 -0.41 5.99 2.47
CA SER A 86 0.48 6.75 3.28
C SER A 86 1.83 6.18 2.79
N GLN A 87 2.47 6.91 1.87
CA GLN A 87 3.78 7.43 2.20
C GLN A 87 3.63 8.31 3.46
N GLY A 88 3.01 7.77 4.51
CA GLY A 88 2.89 8.35 5.81
C GLY A 88 4.31 8.30 6.24
N ALA A 89 4.92 9.48 6.24
CA ALA A 89 6.32 9.70 6.52
C ALA A 89 6.72 8.74 7.64
N LYS A 90 7.38 7.63 7.29
CA LYS A 90 7.76 6.65 8.30
C LYS A 90 8.70 7.37 9.24
N ALA A 91 8.47 7.21 10.53
CA ALA A 91 9.39 7.77 11.51
C ALA A 91 10.42 6.70 11.83
N VAL A 92 11.65 6.90 11.35
CA VAL A 92 12.75 5.97 11.53
C VAL A 92 13.73 6.57 12.52
N SER A 93 13.82 5.99 13.71
CA SER A 93 14.80 6.38 14.72
C SER A 93 16.02 5.47 14.64
N VAL A 94 17.20 6.05 14.47
CA VAL A 94 18.45 5.29 14.38
C VAL A 94 19.39 5.81 15.47
N PHE A 95 19.74 4.91 16.38
CA PHE A 95 20.80 5.12 17.34
C PHE A 95 22.13 4.65 16.76
N VAL A 96 23.13 5.53 16.76
CA VAL A 96 24.50 5.23 16.37
C VAL A 96 25.36 5.33 17.62
N ASP A 97 25.92 4.20 18.03
CA ASP A 97 26.90 4.15 19.09
C ASP A 97 28.19 4.83 18.64
N ASN A 98 28.57 5.88 19.36
CA ASN A 98 29.79 6.65 19.15
C ASN A 98 30.73 6.57 20.35
N SER A 99 30.57 5.56 21.21
CA SER A 99 31.50 5.32 22.33
C SER A 99 32.90 4.93 21.83
N PHE A 100 33.91 5.03 22.69
CA PHE A 100 35.29 4.68 22.31
C PHE A 100 35.47 3.20 21.91
N SER A 101 34.61 2.28 22.34
CA SER A 101 34.69 0.87 21.90
C SER A 101 34.44 0.74 20.39
N MET A 102 33.63 1.64 19.81
CA MET A 102 33.35 1.69 18.38
C MET A 102 34.52 2.18 17.53
N ASN A 103 35.59 2.71 18.15
CA ASN A 103 36.83 3.05 17.46
C ASN A 103 37.76 1.83 17.27
N ALA A 104 37.39 0.65 17.79
CA ALA A 104 38.12 -0.57 17.53
C ALA A 104 38.22 -0.83 16.01
N ALA A 105 39.43 -1.19 15.56
CA ALA A 105 39.69 -1.54 14.18
C ALA A 105 38.98 -2.86 13.85
N GLY A 106 37.95 -2.79 13.02
CA GLY A 106 37.43 -3.98 12.34
C GLY A 106 38.39 -4.45 11.25
N GLN A 107 37.98 -5.46 10.47
CA GLN A 107 38.84 -6.08 9.44
C GLN A 107 39.41 -5.10 8.39
N ASN A 108 38.81 -3.92 8.16
CA ASN A 108 39.28 -2.90 7.20
C ASN A 108 38.97 -1.43 7.56
N GLN A 109 38.06 -1.15 8.51
CA GLN A 109 37.67 0.20 8.95
C GLN A 109 37.13 0.14 10.40
N SER A 110 37.03 1.28 11.10
CA SER A 110 36.47 1.29 12.46
C SER A 110 34.99 0.86 12.47
N LEU A 111 34.53 0.32 13.61
CA LEU A 111 33.13 -0.07 13.78
C LEU A 111 32.19 1.13 13.62
N LEU A 112 32.60 2.31 14.09
CA LEU A 112 31.87 3.56 13.89
C LEU A 112 31.69 3.92 12.41
N GLN A 113 32.74 3.76 11.58
CA GLN A 113 32.63 3.98 10.14
C GLN A 113 31.67 2.99 9.48
N SER A 114 31.69 1.73 9.93
CA SER A 114 30.75 0.71 9.46
C SER A 114 29.31 1.02 9.86
N ALA A 115 29.09 1.54 11.07
CA ALA A 115 27.77 1.97 11.54
C ALA A 115 27.25 3.16 10.72
N LYS A 116 28.11 4.14 10.40
CA LYS A 116 27.74 5.26 9.50
C LYS A 116 27.29 4.76 8.12
N ARG A 117 28.04 3.86 7.48
CA ARG A 117 27.63 3.30 6.17
C ARG A 117 26.30 2.53 6.25
N LYS A 118 26.11 1.72 7.29
CA LYS A 118 24.83 1.03 7.51
C LYS A 118 23.68 2.02 7.73
N GLY A 119 23.93 3.16 8.38
CA GLY A 119 22.96 4.26 8.49
C GLY A 119 22.54 4.86 7.14
N GLU A 120 23.44 4.91 6.17
CA GLU A 120 23.10 5.30 4.79
C GLU A 120 22.28 4.21 4.09
N GLU A 121 22.63 2.94 4.26
CA GLU A 121 21.85 1.81 3.72
C GLU A 121 20.41 1.81 4.27
N VAL A 122 20.25 2.08 5.56
CA VAL A 122 18.94 2.29 6.19
C VAL A 122 18.21 3.43 5.48
N ALA A 123 18.81 4.62 5.36
CA ALA A 123 18.17 5.75 4.68
C ALA A 123 17.80 5.46 3.21
N ASN A 124 18.58 4.62 2.52
CA ASN A 124 18.32 4.18 1.15
C ASN A 124 17.13 3.21 1.01
N ALA A 125 16.81 2.45 2.06
CA ALA A 125 15.69 1.52 2.06
C ALA A 125 14.32 2.20 2.22
N TYR A 126 14.30 3.49 2.55
CA TYR A 126 13.11 4.28 2.87
C TYR A 126 12.80 5.34 1.80
N GLY A 127 11.55 5.81 1.77
CA GLY A 127 11.03 6.75 0.79
C GLY A 127 11.44 8.20 1.05
N LYS A 128 11.29 9.08 0.04
CA LYS A 128 11.66 10.51 0.15
C LYS A 128 10.83 11.31 1.17
N GLY A 129 9.63 10.84 1.48
CA GLY A 129 8.74 11.46 2.48
C GLY A 129 9.05 11.06 3.92
N ASP A 130 9.93 10.08 4.13
CA ASP A 130 10.20 9.52 5.46
C ASP A 130 11.06 10.46 6.30
N ARG A 131 10.85 10.37 7.61
CA ARG A 131 11.44 11.27 8.60
C ARG A 131 12.33 10.47 9.54
N TYR A 132 13.53 10.97 9.78
CA TYR A 132 14.55 10.26 10.52
C TYR A 132 14.87 10.96 11.83
N GLN A 133 15.08 10.20 12.89
CA GLN A 133 15.62 10.70 14.14
C GLN A 133 17.02 10.12 14.35
N MET A 134 17.98 10.99 14.64
CA MET A 134 19.33 10.58 15.02
C MET A 134 19.50 10.61 16.52
N LEU A 135 20.05 9.54 17.08
CA LEU A 135 20.52 9.50 18.46
C LEU A 135 21.96 8.98 18.53
N THR A 136 22.73 9.54 19.45
CA THR A 136 24.09 9.13 19.80
C THR A 136 24.22 9.17 21.33
N ASN A 137 25.33 8.69 21.91
CA ASN A 137 25.52 8.65 23.36
C ASN A 137 25.51 10.04 24.04
N ASP A 138 25.71 11.12 23.27
CA ASP A 138 25.72 12.49 23.77
C ASP A 138 24.31 13.07 24.02
N PHE A 139 23.25 12.45 23.47
CA PHE A 139 21.87 12.95 23.53
C PHE A 139 21.70 14.47 23.29
N LYS A 140 22.47 15.02 22.34
CA LYS A 140 22.41 16.45 21.97
C LYS A 140 20.98 16.87 21.64
N GLY A 141 20.58 18.10 21.98
CA GLY A 141 19.20 18.60 21.75
C GLY A 141 18.73 18.50 20.29
N LYS A 142 19.67 18.56 19.33
CA LYS A 142 19.43 18.36 17.89
C LYS A 142 18.85 16.98 17.54
N HIS A 143 19.02 15.99 18.42
CA HIS A 143 18.57 14.59 18.27
C HIS A 143 17.09 14.37 18.66
N GLN A 144 16.39 15.41 19.11
CA GLN A 144 14.98 15.33 19.52
C GLN A 144 13.99 15.57 18.37
N ARG A 145 14.46 16.07 17.22
CA ARG A 145 13.61 16.43 16.09
C ARG A 145 13.79 15.42 14.96
N LEU A 146 12.69 15.09 14.31
CA LEU A 146 12.68 14.37 13.05
C LEU A 146 13.18 15.25 11.90
N VAL A 147 14.10 14.73 11.11
CA VAL A 147 14.74 15.41 9.98
C VAL A 147 14.48 14.69 8.67
N ASN A 148 14.64 15.39 7.55
CA ASN A 148 14.58 14.75 6.23
C ASN A 148 15.88 13.96 5.95
N ARG A 149 15.87 13.20 4.86
CA ARG A 149 17.01 12.36 4.47
C ARG A 149 18.32 13.13 4.28
N GLU A 150 18.29 14.30 3.65
CA GLU A 150 19.50 15.10 3.42
C GLU A 150 20.12 15.60 4.74
N GLN A 151 19.27 16.09 5.66
CA GLN A 151 19.72 16.48 7.00
C GLN A 151 20.23 15.29 7.81
N TRP A 152 19.59 14.12 7.67
CA TRP A 152 20.02 12.87 8.29
C TRP A 152 21.45 12.49 7.86
N GLU A 153 21.71 12.43 6.55
CA GLU A 153 23.02 12.07 5.99
C GLU A 153 24.11 13.03 6.49
N ASN A 154 23.81 14.34 6.54
CA ASN A 154 24.72 15.34 7.09
C ASN A 154 25.02 15.12 8.59
N LEU A 155 24.00 14.83 9.40
CA LEU A 155 24.18 14.56 10.82
C LEU A 155 24.97 13.28 11.07
N LEU A 156 24.75 12.25 10.24
CA LEU A 156 25.41 10.96 10.32
C LEU A 156 26.93 11.08 10.19
N TRP A 157 27.39 11.86 9.22
CA TRP A 157 28.81 12.07 8.99
C TRP A 157 29.46 12.98 10.05
N GLN A 158 28.71 13.88 10.68
CA GLN A 158 29.16 14.74 11.78
C GLN A 158 29.30 14.03 13.14
N VAL A 159 29.00 12.74 13.24
CA VAL A 159 29.18 12.02 14.51
C VAL A 159 30.66 11.83 14.80
N GLU A 160 31.08 12.35 15.94
CA GLU A 160 32.40 12.18 16.51
C GLU A 160 32.33 11.19 17.67
N GLU A 161 33.47 10.58 17.99
CA GLU A 161 33.59 9.69 19.14
C GLU A 161 33.41 10.44 20.47
N THR A 162 32.88 9.74 21.47
CA THR A 162 32.61 10.29 22.80
C THR A 162 32.98 9.27 23.88
N PRO A 163 33.46 9.71 25.06
CA PRO A 163 33.61 8.82 26.21
C PRO A 163 32.28 8.39 26.82
N ALA A 164 31.17 9.04 26.46
CA ALA A 164 29.87 8.73 27.03
C ALA A 164 29.34 7.38 26.54
N VAL A 165 28.81 6.59 27.48
CA VAL A 165 28.06 5.35 27.20
C VAL A 165 26.69 5.47 27.86
N LYS A 166 25.65 4.99 27.17
CA LYS A 166 24.26 5.00 27.65
C LYS A 166 23.66 3.63 27.52
N ASN A 167 22.94 3.20 28.55
CA ASN A 167 22.32 1.89 28.52
C ASN A 167 21.21 1.79 27.47
N ILE A 168 21.01 0.59 26.93
CA ILE A 168 20.02 0.30 25.89
C ILE A 168 18.60 0.72 26.31
N SER A 169 18.20 0.49 27.57
CA SER A 169 16.87 0.91 28.07
C SER A 169 16.66 2.42 27.93
N THR A 170 17.69 3.22 28.25
CA THR A 170 17.63 4.68 28.17
C THR A 170 17.58 5.13 26.71
N ILE A 171 18.36 4.47 25.84
CA ILE A 171 18.34 4.73 24.40
C ILE A 171 16.94 4.44 23.84
N GLN A 172 16.39 3.26 24.10
CA GLN A 172 15.06 2.86 23.63
C GLN A 172 13.96 3.80 24.12
N ALA A 173 13.96 4.15 25.41
CA ALA A 173 13.00 5.11 25.96
C ALA A 173 13.06 6.45 25.22
N ARG A 174 14.26 6.90 24.84
CA ARG A 174 14.46 8.14 24.07
C ARG A 174 14.01 8.03 22.62
N GLN A 175 14.24 6.88 21.97
CA GLN A 175 13.74 6.59 20.63
C GLN A 175 12.20 6.62 20.63
N ILE A 176 11.57 5.88 21.54
CA ILE A 176 10.11 5.82 21.69
C ILE A 176 9.52 7.20 21.96
N GLN A 177 10.14 7.98 22.86
CA GLN A 177 9.64 9.32 23.19
C GLN A 177 9.54 10.24 21.97
N ALA A 178 10.52 10.18 21.07
CA ALA A 178 10.56 11.04 19.89
C ALA A 178 9.74 10.49 18.72
N LEU A 179 9.66 9.15 18.57
CA LEU A 179 8.76 8.51 17.62
C LEU A 179 7.29 8.78 17.98
N ASN A 180 6.92 8.72 19.26
CA ASN A 180 5.56 9.03 19.74
C ASN A 180 5.14 10.50 19.54
N ARG A 181 6.08 11.42 19.32
CA ARG A 181 5.77 12.81 18.95
C ARG A 181 5.41 12.98 17.48
N SER A 182 5.55 11.92 16.69
CA SER A 182 5.27 11.94 15.27
C SER A 182 3.90 11.33 14.96
N ASP A 183 3.19 11.93 14.03
CA ASP A 183 1.92 11.40 13.49
C ASP A 183 2.18 10.31 12.42
N ALA A 184 3.34 9.64 12.47
CA ALA A 184 3.72 8.63 11.49
C ALA A 184 2.90 7.35 11.70
N SER A 185 2.41 6.78 10.59
CA SER A 185 1.66 5.52 10.59
C SER A 185 2.53 4.31 10.92
N GLU A 186 3.81 4.37 10.59
CA GLU A 186 4.81 3.36 10.94
C GLU A 186 6.02 4.00 11.63
N GLN A 187 6.43 3.37 12.73
CA GLN A 187 7.56 3.80 13.53
C GLN A 187 8.55 2.64 13.66
N VAL A 188 9.82 2.88 13.32
CA VAL A 188 10.87 1.85 13.35
C VAL A 188 12.08 2.39 14.11
N ALA A 189 12.65 1.57 14.99
CA ALA A 189 13.84 1.91 15.73
C ALA A 189 14.99 0.95 15.38
N TYR A 190 16.15 1.50 15.04
CA TYR A 190 17.41 0.78 14.83
C TYR A 190 18.42 1.16 15.88
N ILE A 191 19.23 0.18 16.30
CA ILE A 191 20.35 0.36 17.23
C ILE A 191 21.59 -0.21 16.55
N MET A 192 22.58 0.65 16.32
CA MET A 192 23.87 0.29 15.73
C MET A 192 24.94 0.44 16.80
N SER A 193 25.33 -0.68 17.42
CA SER A 193 26.33 -0.75 18.48
C SER A 193 27.13 -2.05 18.35
N ASP A 194 28.28 -2.11 19.00
CA ASP A 194 29.06 -3.33 19.23
C ASP A 194 28.53 -4.15 20.42
N PHE A 195 27.51 -3.65 21.12
CA PHE A 195 26.79 -4.34 22.21
C PHE A 195 27.71 -4.83 23.34
N GLN A 196 28.71 -4.01 23.71
CA GLN A 196 29.54 -4.27 24.89
C GLN A 196 28.73 -4.39 26.17
N GLU A 197 29.25 -5.12 27.15
CA GLU A 197 28.62 -5.25 28.47
C GLU A 197 28.26 -3.90 29.10
N SER A 198 29.06 -2.86 28.87
CA SER A 198 28.80 -1.50 29.36
C SER A 198 27.55 -0.82 28.80
N ILE A 199 26.99 -1.30 27.69
CA ILE A 199 25.78 -0.73 27.07
C ILE A 199 24.52 -1.58 27.37
N VAL A 200 24.71 -2.86 27.65
CA VAL A 200 23.61 -3.81 27.88
C VAL A 200 23.18 -3.70 29.34
N ASP A 201 21.91 -3.39 29.59
CA ASP A 201 21.34 -3.54 30.92
C ASP A 201 21.29 -5.03 31.26
N GLU A 202 21.71 -5.43 32.47
CA GLU A 202 21.44 -6.78 32.97
C GLU A 202 19.92 -7.03 32.84
N LEU A 203 19.56 -8.07 32.09
CA LEU A 203 18.18 -8.52 32.03
C LEU A 203 17.75 -8.82 33.48
N PRO A 204 16.56 -8.36 33.93
CA PRO A 204 16.04 -8.85 35.19
C PRO A 204 15.89 -10.37 35.07
N ASP A 205 16.46 -11.10 36.05
CA ASP A 205 16.25 -12.54 36.24
C ASP A 205 14.76 -12.93 36.25
#